data_AF-A0A0R0CZ90-F1
#
_entry.id   AF-A0A0R0CZ90-F1
#
_cell.length_a   1.000
_cell.length_b   1.000
_cell.length_c   1.000
_cell.angle_alpha   90.00
_cell.angle_beta   90.00
_cell.angle_gamma   90.00
#
_symmetry.space_group_name_H-M   'P 1'
#
loop_
_entity.id
_entity.type
_entity.pdbx_description
1 polymer ?
#
loop_
_entity_poly.entity_id
_entity_poly.type
_entity_poly.pdbx_seq_one_letter_code
_entity_poly.pdbx_strand_id
1 'polypeptide(L)'
;MRVDAYDVEDSGNYVCTQDCSGHEAGFVWAQENDLSDGSDCGGNSQSFVEGCEAFVEDRQQLADESAQAEAERAAEDAQYADEPDWEEE
;
A
#
# COMPACT_ATOMS: atom_id res chain seq x y z
N MET A 1 9.69 2.19 -1.83
CA MET A 1 9.61 2.32 -3.31
C MET A 1 8.17 2.72 -3.60
N ARG A 2 7.93 3.68 -4.52
CA ARG A 2 6.56 4.10 -4.87
C ARG A 2 6.17 3.37 -6.13
N VAL A 3 5.05 2.65 -6.10
CA VAL A 3 4.51 1.92 -7.24
C VAL A 3 3.49 2.83 -7.90
N ASP A 4 3.89 3.53 -8.96
CA ASP A 4 2.95 4.30 -9.78
C ASP A 4 2.28 3.37 -10.79
N ALA A 5 1.13 3.74 -11.36
CA ALA A 5 0.40 2.91 -12.33
C ALA A 5 1.22 2.52 -13.59
N TYR A 6 2.31 3.24 -13.89
CA TYR A 6 3.28 2.90 -14.94
C TYR A 6 4.33 1.86 -14.52
N ASP A 7 4.47 1.57 -13.22
CA ASP A 7 5.38 0.57 -12.62
C ASP A 7 4.72 -0.82 -12.51
N VAL A 8 3.46 -0.95 -12.93
CA VAL A 8 2.76 -2.25 -13.10
C VAL A 8 3.45 -3.15 -14.13
N GLU A 9 4.32 -2.60 -14.99
CA GLU A 9 5.15 -3.41 -15.90
C GLU A 9 6.29 -4.16 -15.18
N ASP A 10 6.73 -3.72 -13.98
CA ASP A 10 7.88 -4.29 -13.26
C ASP A 10 7.55 -4.71 -11.81
N SER A 11 6.31 -4.49 -11.34
CA SER A 11 5.85 -4.86 -10.00
C SER A 11 5.54 -6.35 -9.81
N GLY A 12 6.26 -7.26 -10.49
CA GLY A 12 6.42 -8.68 -10.15
C GLY A 12 5.20 -9.61 -9.95
N ASN A 13 3.97 -9.12 -9.82
CA ASN A 13 2.80 -9.91 -9.41
C ASN A 13 1.70 -9.98 -10.48
N TYR A 14 1.56 -8.98 -11.36
CA TYR A 14 0.50 -8.96 -12.38
C TYR A 14 1.05 -8.53 -13.75
N VAL A 15 1.81 -9.43 -14.38
CA VAL A 15 2.43 -9.19 -15.70
C VAL A 15 1.34 -9.08 -16.77
N CYS A 16 1.09 -7.86 -17.27
CA CYS A 16 0.26 -7.66 -18.45
C CYS A 16 0.95 -8.23 -19.70
N THR A 17 0.24 -9.01 -20.52
CA THR A 17 0.82 -9.60 -21.73
C THR A 17 0.49 -8.85 -23.02
N GLN A 18 -0.62 -8.11 -23.08
CA GLN A 18 -1.09 -7.40 -24.28
C GLN A 18 -1.89 -6.12 -23.95
N ASP A 19 -3.01 -6.23 -23.23
CA ASP A 19 -3.88 -5.09 -22.86
C ASP A 19 -4.06 -5.06 -21.33
N CYS A 20 -3.43 -4.08 -20.65
CA CYS A 20 -3.61 -3.86 -19.20
C CYS A 20 -4.99 -3.34 -18.83
N SER A 21 -5.86 -3.05 -19.80
CA SER A 21 -7.15 -2.40 -19.61
C SER A 21 -8.06 -3.13 -18.62
N GLY A 22 -7.92 -4.45 -18.49
CA GLY A 22 -8.65 -5.24 -17.49
C GLY A 22 -8.19 -4.94 -16.07
N HIS A 23 -6.87 -4.88 -15.84
CA HIS A 23 -6.29 -4.54 -14.54
C HIS A 23 -6.54 -3.08 -14.17
N GLU A 24 -6.33 -2.15 -15.11
CA GLU A 24 -6.62 -0.73 -14.88
C GLU A 24 -8.08 -0.50 -14.53
N ALA A 25 -9.01 -1.18 -15.22
CA ALA A 25 -10.43 -1.08 -14.91
C ALA A 25 -10.76 -1.59 -13.49
N GLY A 26 -10.14 -2.70 -13.08
CA GLY A 26 -10.26 -3.25 -11.72
C GLY A 26 -9.73 -2.28 -10.66
N PHE A 27 -8.54 -1.73 -10.90
CA PHE A 27 -7.88 -0.79 -10.00
C PHE A 27 -8.67 0.51 -9.83
N VAL A 28 -9.08 1.13 -10.95
CA VAL A 28 -9.89 2.36 -10.93
C VAL A 28 -11.21 2.11 -10.25
N TRP A 29 -11.87 0.99 -10.53
CA TRP A 29 -13.12 0.64 -9.86
C TRP A 29 -12.94 0.47 -8.35
N ALA A 30 -11.89 -0.22 -7.90
CA ALA A 30 -11.59 -0.38 -6.48
C ALA A 30 -11.30 0.96 -5.80
N GLN A 31 -10.59 1.86 -6.49
CA GLN A 31 -10.33 3.23 -6.03
C GLN A 31 -11.62 4.05 -5.90
N GLU A 32 -12.49 4.03 -6.91
CA GLU A 32 -13.76 4.77 -6.88
C GLU A 32 -14.70 4.27 -5.79
N ASN A 33 -14.60 3.00 -5.40
CA ASN A 33 -15.39 2.40 -4.33
C ASN A 33 -14.68 2.41 -2.96
N ASP A 34 -13.47 2.98 -2.88
CA ASP A 34 -12.60 3.02 -1.70
C ASP A 34 -12.49 1.65 -1.00
N LEU A 35 -12.25 0.61 -1.80
CA LEU A 35 -12.10 -0.74 -1.28
C LEU A 35 -10.84 -0.85 -0.42
N SER A 36 -10.95 -1.59 0.67
CA SER A 36 -9.85 -1.85 1.61
C SER A 36 -9.65 -3.34 1.90
N ASP A 37 -10.54 -4.21 1.41
CA ASP A 37 -10.48 -5.65 1.59
C ASP A 37 -10.46 -6.35 0.23
N GLY A 38 -9.50 -7.27 0.03
CA GLY A 38 -9.36 -8.02 -1.21
C GLY A 38 -10.53 -8.98 -1.43
N SER A 39 -11.25 -9.33 -0.36
CA SER A 39 -12.48 -10.11 -0.42
C SER A 39 -13.60 -9.39 -1.18
N ASP A 40 -13.55 -8.06 -1.23
CA ASP A 40 -14.51 -7.23 -1.97
C ASP A 40 -14.16 -7.10 -3.46
N CYS A 41 -13.00 -7.61 -3.88
CA CYS A 41 -12.59 -7.71 -5.27
C CYS A 41 -13.35 -8.82 -5.99
N GLY A 42 -14.60 -8.52 -6.35
CA GLY A 42 -15.41 -9.33 -7.24
C GLY A 42 -15.23 -8.93 -8.71
N GLY A 43 -15.61 -9.80 -9.64
CA GLY A 43 -15.55 -9.47 -11.06
C GLY A 43 -15.85 -10.65 -11.98
N ASN A 44 -16.08 -10.36 -13.26
CA ASN A 44 -16.31 -11.39 -14.28
C ASN A 44 -15.02 -11.84 -14.98
N SER A 45 -13.91 -11.11 -14.82
CA SER A 45 -12.63 -11.40 -15.45
C SER A 45 -11.51 -11.42 -14.43
N GLN A 46 -10.58 -12.36 -14.60
CA GLN A 46 -9.39 -12.48 -13.74
C GLN A 46 -8.60 -11.17 -13.69
N SER A 47 -8.35 -10.55 -14.86
CA SER A 47 -7.60 -9.29 -14.96
C SER A 47 -8.24 -8.15 -14.16
N PHE A 48 -9.57 -8.11 -14.09
CA PHE A 48 -10.27 -7.11 -13.28
C PHE A 48 -10.08 -7.36 -11.79
N VAL A 49 -10.18 -8.62 -11.36
CA VAL A 49 -9.98 -9.00 -9.95
C VAL A 49 -8.54 -8.68 -9.53
N GLU A 50 -7.56 -9.05 -10.35
CA GLU A 50 -6.14 -8.77 -10.13
C GLU A 50 -5.86 -7.27 -10.00
N GLY A 51 -6.49 -6.43 -10.83
CA GLY A 51 -6.38 -4.98 -10.73
C GLY A 51 -7.00 -4.40 -9.46
N CYS A 52 -8.13 -4.96 -9.01
CA CYS A 52 -8.75 -4.57 -7.75
C CYS A 52 -7.89 -4.96 -6.55
N GLU A 53 -7.39 -6.19 -6.54
CA GLU A 53 -6.52 -6.70 -5.47
C GLU A 53 -5.26 -5.84 -5.35
N ALA A 54 -4.66 -5.46 -6.48
CA ALA A 54 -3.50 -4.57 -6.49
C ALA A 54 -3.78 -3.22 -5.80
N PHE A 55 -4.94 -2.60 -6.02
CA PHE A 55 -5.30 -1.37 -5.30
C PHE A 55 -5.42 -1.60 -3.79
N VAL A 56 -6.10 -2.67 -3.39
CA VAL A 56 -6.31 -2.99 -1.98
C VAL A 56 -4.99 -3.29 -1.28
N GLU A 57 -4.11 -4.07 -1.91
CA GLU A 57 -2.77 -4.37 -1.41
C GLU A 57 -1.96 -3.08 -1.21
N ASP A 58 -1.99 -2.15 -2.18
CA ASP A 58 -1.30 -0.87 -2.10
C ASP A 58 -1.84 0.00 -0.95
N ARG A 59 -3.16 0.03 -0.75
CA ARG A 59 -3.81 0.70 0.38
C ARG A 59 -3.39 0.13 1.73
N GLN A 60 -3.29 -1.20 1.84
CA GLN A 60 -2.85 -1.87 3.06
C GLN A 60 -1.39 -1.58 3.35
N GLN A 61 -0.51 -1.65 2.34
CA GLN A 61 0.90 -1.33 2.49
C GLN A 61 1.10 0.11 2.97
N LEU A 62 0.39 1.08 2.39
CA LEU A 62 0.46 2.47 2.84
C LEU A 62 0.01 2.63 4.30
N ALA A 63 -1.02 1.89 4.72
CA ALA A 63 -1.48 1.91 6.11
C ALA A 63 -0.42 1.30 7.05
N ASP A 64 0.14 0.16 6.69
CA ASP A 64 1.20 -0.52 7.46
C ASP A 64 2.47 0.34 7.57
N GLU A 65 2.91 0.95 6.47
CA GLU A 65 4.06 1.87 6.45
C GLU A 65 3.81 3.07 7.36
N SER A 66 2.60 3.65 7.34
CA SER A 66 2.25 4.77 8.21
C SER A 66 2.27 4.37 9.69
N ALA A 67 1.70 3.21 10.03
CA ALA A 67 1.68 2.69 11.39
C ALA A 67 3.10 2.37 11.89
N GLN A 68 3.94 1.80 11.02
CA GLN A 68 5.35 1.54 11.33
C GLN A 68 6.11 2.85 11.60
N ALA A 69 5.93 3.86 10.76
CA ALA A 69 6.58 5.15 10.94
C ALA A 69 6.15 5.84 12.25
N GLU A 70 4.88 5.77 12.61
CA GLU A 70 4.41 6.30 13.91
C GLU A 70 5.01 5.53 15.09
N ALA A 71 5.06 4.20 15.01
CA ALA A 71 5.66 3.36 16.05
C ALA A 71 7.16 3.65 16.22
N GLU A 72 7.90 3.82 15.13
CA GLU A 72 9.32 4.18 15.16
C GLU A 72 9.55 5.54 15.81
N ARG A 73 8.74 6.56 15.46
CA ARG A 73 8.82 7.88 16.07
C ARG A 73 8.52 7.86 17.56
N ALA A 74 7.55 7.05 17.99
CA ALA A 74 7.24 6.86 19.40
C ALA A 74 8.39 6.16 20.15
N ALA A 75 9.07 5.21 19.49
CA ALA A 75 10.24 4.55 20.07
C ALA A 75 11.44 5.50 20.21
N GLU A 76 11.66 6.39 19.22
CA GLU A 76 12.71 7.43 19.29
C GLU A 76 12.45 8.43 20.42
N ASP A 77 11.21 8.93 20.56
CA ASP A 77 10.83 9.85 21.64
C ASP A 77 11.05 9.21 23.02
N ALA A 78 10.69 7.94 23.16
CA ALA A 78 10.94 7.18 24.37
C ALA A 78 12.44 6.96 24.65
N GLN A 79 13.27 6.84 23.61
CA GLN A 79 14.72 6.71 23.74
C GLN A 79 15.36 8.01 24.27
N TYR A 80 14.88 9.18 23.82
CA TYR A 80 15.43 10.49 24.25
C TYR A 80 15.01 10.88 25.67
N ALA A 81 13.91 10.31 26.19
CA ALA A 81 13.46 10.51 27.56
C ALA A 81 14.30 9.78 28.62
N ASP A 82 15.16 8.84 28.22
CA ASP A 82 16.03 8.05 29.11
C ASP A 82 17.44 8.63 29.24
N GLU A 83 17.78 9.74 28.55
CA GLU A 83 19.02 10.50 28.82
C GLU A 83 18.80 11.41 30.04
N PRO A 84 19.38 11.09 31.21
CA PRO A 84 19.24 11.93 32.37
C PRO A 84 20.18 13.13 32.18
N ASP A 85 19.58 14.31 32.24
CA ASP A 85 20.23 15.61 32.31
C ASP A 85 21.07 15.67 33.60
N TRP A 86 22.31 15.19 33.53
CA TRP A 86 23.37 15.49 34.49
C TRP A 86 24.32 16.50 33.83
N GLU A 87 24.68 17.63 34.42
CA GLU A 87 24.51 18.12 35.77
C GLU A 87 24.35 19.65 35.71
N GLU A 88 23.52 20.19 36.59
CA GLU A 88 23.56 21.59 37.03
C GLU A 88 25.01 22.05 37.23
N GLU A 89 25.44 23.14 36.57
CA GLU A 89 26.41 24.13 37.09
C GLU A 89 26.09 25.56 36.60
#